data_AF-A0AAU8M0S8-F1
#
_entry.id   AF-A0AAU8M0S8-F1
#
_cell.length_a   1.000
_cell.length_b   1.000
_cell.length_c   1.000
_cell.angle_alpha   90.00
_cell.angle_beta   90.00
_cell.angle_gamma   90.00
#
_symmetry.space_group_name_H-M   'P 1'
#
loop_
_entity.id
_entity.type
_entity.pdbx_description
1 polymer ?
#
loop_
_entity_poly.entity_id
_entity_poly.type
_entity_poly.pdbx_seq_one_letter_code
_entity_poly.pdbx_strand_id
1 'polypeptide(L)'
;MKRSCILLLMMLILTSAGCKKDKENKQKVSQTAATTNQLSNIYSRNNEPAQISISTSSVTEGGEGITSTLVLPVTCSVEPRKNRDVTVKWSTSDATGTSEAQATAGEDYTPSNGSITFKNGESLQQQIAISVKGDVNVEEDEIFIVTLEQPVNAIIANSIGEALIINDDSEISQIPDPTPISDNYMLIKKNDLENLPTNGPEWDYLKDQADKAVGFVLDASSEYSPWLPNFNDRNRLPAKYLGAALVYASSYSGDKEPYKQAVKNALRHIIGSEEEPSTDGVPAYDAMLATARQLPAWIMAADLIGFDRTLTGTRTKLGSSTGTDWTKTTFEEWLSSLMTKEIGESPRWTTIVGTQEDSAANWAAHSTASRIAACLYLNDTAQLEKAITVMKGFLGDTASYPTSPPVGTPGFIPTNGFDSSWACNFKTETGGWHPINSSACGSEMDGIVVEDIGRSKGAYPDWDAKGISYAYETLSGLYLAAILLERHGEPAFSWSNEALKRAILWINRQGQIPSINNYECERHIIWIANHFYGLNLPTQPPSRGRGLAFTDWLFP
;
A
#
# COMPACT_ATOMS: atom_id res chain seq x y z
N MET A 1 -101.22 39.04 -13.71
CA MET A 1 -101.76 39.93 -14.77
C MET A 1 -100.84 41.15 -14.87
N LYS A 2 -100.41 41.58 -16.09
CA LYS A 2 -99.71 42.85 -16.49
C LYS A 2 -98.89 43.63 -15.42
N ARG A 3 -97.61 44.03 -15.58
CA ARG A 3 -96.68 44.17 -16.73
C ARG A 3 -95.21 44.38 -16.26
N SER A 4 -94.23 44.07 -17.14
CA SER A 4 -92.94 44.74 -17.51
C SER A 4 -92.44 46.00 -16.77
N CYS A 5 -91.14 46.39 -16.69
CA CYS A 5 -89.81 45.94 -17.19
C CYS A 5 -88.69 46.60 -16.30
N ILE A 6 -87.45 46.09 -16.09
CA ILE A 6 -86.23 46.09 -16.96
C ILE A 6 -85.85 47.53 -17.44
N LEU A 7 -84.66 48.14 -17.23
CA LEU A 7 -83.32 47.80 -16.65
C LEU A 7 -82.63 49.15 -16.21
N LEU A 8 -81.40 49.38 -15.67
CA LEU A 8 -80.11 48.70 -15.31
C LEU A 8 -79.56 49.39 -14.00
N LEU A 9 -78.31 49.58 -13.49
CA LEU A 9 -76.87 49.45 -13.87
C LEU A 9 -75.95 49.38 -12.59
N MET A 10 -74.62 49.28 -12.80
CA MET A 10 -73.42 49.27 -11.92
C MET A 10 -73.27 50.39 -10.84
N MET A 11 -72.44 50.31 -9.77
CA MET A 11 -71.59 49.25 -9.15
C MET A 11 -71.11 49.65 -7.72
N LEU A 12 -70.91 48.67 -6.82
CA LEU A 12 -70.06 48.73 -5.58
C LEU A 12 -70.51 49.75 -4.48
N ILE A 13 -69.97 49.81 -3.23
CA ILE A 13 -68.89 49.09 -2.52
C ILE A 13 -69.24 48.79 -1.02
N LEU A 14 -68.28 48.34 -0.21
CA LEU A 14 -68.37 47.87 1.20
C LEU A 14 -68.05 49.00 2.22
N THR A 15 -68.78 49.28 3.32
CA THR A 15 -69.21 48.55 4.56
C THR A 15 -68.19 48.46 5.73
N SER A 16 -68.74 48.59 6.95
CA SER A 16 -68.15 48.32 8.30
C SER A 16 -67.25 49.40 8.94
N ALA A 17 -67.80 50.09 9.94
CA ALA A 17 -67.07 50.90 10.91
C ALA A 17 -67.66 50.65 12.31
N GLY A 18 -66.84 50.22 13.28
CA GLY A 18 -67.30 49.92 14.64
C GLY A 18 -66.36 49.03 15.48
N CYS A 19 -65.59 48.13 14.86
CA CYS A 19 -64.71 47.18 15.57
C CYS A 19 -63.22 47.28 15.14
N LYS A 20 -62.74 48.50 14.84
CA LYS A 20 -61.35 48.74 14.40
C LYS A 20 -60.43 49.39 15.43
N LYS A 21 -60.85 50.45 16.13
CA LYS A 21 -59.94 51.26 16.97
C LYS A 21 -59.19 50.47 18.04
N ASP A 22 -59.84 49.56 18.76
CA ASP A 22 -59.15 48.74 19.78
C ASP A 22 -58.23 47.68 19.19
N LYS A 23 -58.52 47.18 17.97
CA LYS A 23 -57.62 46.27 17.25
C LYS A 23 -56.43 47.03 16.67
N GLU A 24 -56.63 48.21 16.10
CA GLU A 24 -55.55 49.06 15.58
C GLU A 24 -54.64 49.57 16.72
N ASN A 25 -55.19 49.93 17.89
CA ASN A 25 -54.37 50.35 19.03
C ASN A 25 -53.62 49.16 19.66
N LYS A 26 -54.26 47.98 19.81
CA LYS A 26 -53.56 46.77 20.24
C LYS A 26 -52.54 46.27 19.21
N GLN A 27 -52.79 46.42 17.90
CA GLN A 27 -51.79 46.12 16.87
C GLN A 27 -50.64 47.13 16.87
N LYS A 28 -50.87 48.43 17.11
CA LYS A 28 -49.77 49.39 17.30
C LYS A 28 -48.94 49.06 18.53
N VAL A 29 -49.55 48.81 19.68
CA VAL A 29 -48.83 48.41 20.89
C VAL A 29 -48.09 47.08 20.69
N SER A 30 -48.72 46.10 20.04
CA SER A 30 -48.10 44.81 19.70
C SER A 30 -46.99 44.92 18.66
N GLN A 31 -47.10 45.82 17.68
CA GLN A 31 -46.05 46.06 16.69
C GLN A 31 -44.88 46.82 17.32
N THR A 32 -45.13 47.88 18.11
CA THR A 32 -44.04 48.56 18.84
C THR A 32 -43.34 47.59 19.79
N ALA A 33 -44.08 46.78 20.56
CA ALA A 33 -43.49 45.75 21.43
C ALA A 33 -42.74 44.66 20.64
N ALA A 34 -43.25 44.23 19.48
CA ALA A 34 -42.55 43.29 18.61
C ALA A 34 -41.29 43.90 18.01
N THR A 35 -41.31 45.16 17.56
CA THR A 35 -40.12 45.86 17.04
C THR A 35 -39.13 46.14 18.16
N THR A 36 -39.57 46.42 19.40
CA THR A 36 -38.68 46.55 20.57
C THR A 36 -38.06 45.19 20.93
N ASN A 37 -38.81 44.08 20.89
CA ASN A 37 -38.26 42.74 21.12
C ASN A 37 -37.37 42.23 19.97
N GLN A 38 -37.65 42.63 18.73
CA GLN A 38 -36.76 42.37 17.59
C GLN A 38 -35.48 43.20 17.71
N LEU A 39 -35.58 44.49 18.02
CA LEU A 39 -34.42 45.35 18.24
C LEU A 39 -33.60 44.94 19.48
N SER A 40 -34.22 44.46 20.56
CA SER A 40 -33.49 43.94 21.72
C SER A 40 -32.84 42.58 21.45
N ASN A 41 -33.50 41.68 20.71
CA ASN A 41 -32.88 40.43 20.27
C ASN A 41 -31.75 40.67 19.25
N ILE A 42 -31.87 41.68 18.38
CA ILE A 42 -30.80 42.13 17.48
C ILE A 42 -29.67 42.81 18.28
N TYR A 43 -29.96 43.58 19.33
CA TYR A 43 -28.93 44.12 20.23
C TYR A 43 -28.21 43.01 21.02
N SER A 44 -28.96 42.03 21.55
CA SER A 44 -28.43 40.91 22.34
C SER A 44 -27.57 39.97 21.47
N ARG A 45 -28.05 39.52 20.31
CA ARG A 45 -27.23 38.71 19.38
C ARG A 45 -25.98 39.42 18.86
N ASN A 46 -25.93 40.76 18.93
CA ASN A 46 -24.72 41.52 18.60
C ASN A 46 -23.79 41.75 19.79
N ASN A 47 -24.22 41.56 21.04
CA ASN A 47 -23.46 41.92 22.24
C ASN A 47 -22.80 40.75 22.98
N GLU A 48 -23.14 39.50 22.68
CA GLU A 48 -22.33 38.38 23.15
C GLU A 48 -20.92 38.46 22.52
N PRO A 49 -19.84 38.28 23.31
CA PRO A 49 -18.49 38.24 22.77
C PRO A 49 -18.32 37.00 21.88
N ALA A 50 -17.52 37.12 20.82
CA ALA A 50 -17.15 35.96 20.02
C ALA A 50 -16.43 34.94 20.92
N GLN A 51 -16.78 33.66 20.78
CA GLN A 51 -16.19 32.58 21.57
C GLN A 51 -15.27 31.75 20.66
N ILE A 52 -14.02 31.59 21.07
CA ILE A 52 -13.05 30.74 20.36
C ILE A 52 -12.93 29.41 21.11
N SER A 53 -12.93 28.30 20.37
CA SER A 53 -12.68 26.97 20.92
C SER A 53 -11.76 26.17 20.00
N ILE A 54 -10.70 25.60 20.56
CA ILE A 54 -9.93 24.52 19.95
C ILE A 54 -10.61 23.17 20.22
N SER A 55 -10.41 22.20 19.33
CA SER A 55 -10.86 20.81 19.47
C SER A 55 -9.65 19.89 19.64
N THR A 56 -9.84 18.72 20.25
CA THR A 56 -8.82 17.68 20.33
C THR A 56 -8.62 17.02 18.96
N SER A 57 -7.47 16.38 18.73
CA SER A 57 -7.17 15.62 17.49
C SER A 57 -6.08 14.59 17.74
N SER A 58 -5.98 13.59 16.86
CA SER A 58 -4.91 12.59 16.90
C SER A 58 -4.20 12.43 15.56
N VAL A 59 -2.99 11.87 15.58
CA VAL A 59 -2.25 11.37 14.41
C VAL A 59 -1.43 10.15 14.82
N THR A 60 -1.14 9.27 13.87
CA THR A 60 -0.11 8.24 14.02
C THR A 60 1.26 8.83 13.69
N GLU A 61 2.32 8.44 14.38
CA GLU A 61 3.66 9.02 14.18
C GLU A 61 4.35 8.54 12.89
N GLY A 62 4.39 7.23 12.64
CA GLY A 62 5.19 6.59 11.59
C GLY A 62 6.65 6.34 12.02
N GLY A 63 7.44 5.69 11.15
CA GLY A 63 8.81 5.25 11.48
C GLY A 63 9.91 6.33 11.49
N GLU A 64 11.14 5.94 11.84
CA GLU A 64 12.30 6.85 12.03
C GLU A 64 12.54 7.80 10.86
N GLY A 65 12.48 9.10 11.17
CA GLY A 65 12.71 10.17 10.21
C GLY A 65 11.51 10.53 9.34
N ILE A 66 10.37 9.85 9.52
CA ILE A 66 9.06 10.32 9.03
C ILE A 66 8.63 11.55 9.86
N THR A 67 7.78 12.39 9.29
CA THR A 67 7.22 13.57 9.97
C THR A 67 5.75 13.70 9.61
N SER A 68 4.91 13.19 10.50
CA SER A 68 3.45 13.28 10.42
C SER A 68 2.95 14.70 10.79
N THR A 69 1.73 15.04 10.39
CA THR A 69 1.15 16.38 10.64
C THR A 69 -0.19 16.27 11.35
N LEU A 70 -0.20 16.58 12.64
CA LEU A 70 -1.41 16.65 13.47
C LEU A 70 -2.09 18.01 13.27
N VAL A 71 -3.40 18.01 12.98
CA VAL A 71 -4.14 19.23 12.59
C VAL A 71 -5.34 19.48 13.52
N LEU A 72 -5.20 20.40 14.47
CA LEU A 72 -6.27 20.74 15.42
C LEU A 72 -7.23 21.80 14.84
N PRO A 73 -8.55 21.54 14.81
CA PRO A 73 -9.55 22.54 14.43
C PRO A 73 -9.74 23.63 15.50
N VAL A 74 -9.69 24.90 15.07
CA VAL A 74 -10.01 26.07 15.89
C VAL A 74 -11.24 26.76 15.30
N THR A 75 -12.23 27.04 16.15
CA THR A 75 -13.55 27.55 15.75
C THR A 75 -13.86 28.90 16.39
N CYS A 76 -14.65 29.73 15.70
CA CYS A 76 -15.19 30.99 16.22
C CYS A 76 -16.72 30.96 16.16
N SER A 77 -17.40 31.23 17.28
CA SER A 77 -18.85 31.02 17.41
C SER A 77 -19.74 31.98 16.60
N VAL A 78 -19.20 33.12 16.16
CA VAL A 78 -19.90 34.17 15.40
C VAL A 78 -18.96 34.83 14.39
N GLU A 79 -19.53 35.43 13.35
CA GLU A 79 -18.75 36.18 12.36
C GLU A 79 -18.11 37.45 12.98
N PRO A 80 -16.80 37.65 12.84
CA PRO A 80 -16.13 38.88 13.27
C PRO A 80 -16.74 40.11 12.62
N ARG A 81 -16.87 41.21 13.37
CA ARG A 81 -17.43 42.46 12.84
C ARG A 81 -16.43 43.07 11.85
N LYS A 82 -16.94 43.69 10.78
CA LYS A 82 -16.11 44.44 9.81
C LYS A 82 -15.17 45.43 10.50
N ASN A 83 -13.87 45.36 10.15
CA ASN A 83 -12.76 46.12 10.76
C ASN A 83 -12.51 45.83 12.26
N ARG A 84 -12.98 44.69 12.79
CA ARG A 84 -12.65 44.16 14.12
C ARG A 84 -12.46 42.64 14.05
N ASP A 85 -11.34 42.26 13.44
CA ASP A 85 -10.90 40.87 13.35
C ASP A 85 -10.75 40.25 14.74
N VAL A 86 -11.06 38.97 14.86
CA VAL A 86 -10.93 38.20 16.10
C VAL A 86 -9.62 37.43 16.03
N THR A 87 -8.74 37.62 17.00
CA THR A 87 -7.44 36.92 17.03
C THR A 87 -7.22 36.20 18.36
N VAL A 88 -6.41 35.15 18.31
CA VAL A 88 -5.95 34.41 19.47
C VAL A 88 -4.53 33.91 19.20
N LYS A 89 -3.69 33.87 20.22
CA LYS A 89 -2.39 33.20 20.15
C LYS A 89 -2.53 31.74 20.54
N TRP A 90 -1.56 30.94 20.15
CA TRP A 90 -1.47 29.55 20.58
C TRP A 90 -0.01 29.11 20.73
N SER A 91 0.21 28.12 21.60
CA SER A 91 1.50 27.47 21.80
C SER A 91 1.31 26.01 22.18
N THR A 92 2.22 25.15 21.74
CA THR A 92 2.37 23.78 22.24
C THR A 92 3.05 23.76 23.61
N SER A 93 2.70 22.79 24.44
CA SER A 93 3.43 22.41 25.65
C SER A 93 3.17 20.93 25.97
N ASP A 94 4.16 20.27 26.56
CA ASP A 94 4.05 18.89 27.05
C ASP A 94 2.87 18.76 28.02
N ALA A 95 2.19 17.61 28.02
CA ALA A 95 1.03 17.39 28.88
C ALA A 95 1.40 17.24 30.36
N THR A 96 0.44 17.45 31.27
CA THR A 96 0.59 17.08 32.69
C THR A 96 -0.74 16.65 33.28
N GLY A 97 -0.79 15.47 33.89
CA GLY A 97 -1.98 14.96 34.59
C GLY A 97 -3.08 14.36 33.69
N THR A 98 -2.73 13.95 32.48
CA THR A 98 -3.52 13.15 31.53
C THR A 98 -3.60 11.67 31.93
N SER A 99 -4.39 10.87 31.22
CA SER A 99 -4.39 9.39 31.36
C SER A 99 -3.32 8.72 30.49
N GLU A 100 -2.94 9.42 29.43
CA GLU A 100 -2.03 9.04 28.35
C GLU A 100 -0.59 9.51 28.66
N ALA A 101 0.40 8.94 27.98
CA ALA A 101 1.82 9.26 28.18
C ALA A 101 2.18 10.67 27.68
N GLN A 102 3.42 11.14 27.87
CA GLN A 102 3.75 12.56 27.84
C GLN A 102 4.75 12.94 26.73
N ALA A 103 4.19 13.22 25.55
CA ALA A 103 4.93 13.78 24.42
C ALA A 103 5.77 14.99 24.81
N THR A 104 7.03 14.93 24.41
CA THR A 104 8.17 15.76 24.83
C THR A 104 8.62 16.70 23.71
N ALA A 105 8.63 18.00 24.02
CA ALA A 105 8.98 19.08 23.10
C ALA A 105 10.36 18.93 22.47
N GLY A 106 10.39 18.49 21.20
CA GLY A 106 11.60 18.40 20.39
C GLY A 106 12.13 16.98 20.24
N GLU A 107 11.53 15.98 20.90
CA GLU A 107 11.82 14.56 20.69
C GLU A 107 10.75 14.00 19.74
N ASP A 108 9.47 14.04 20.10
CA ASP A 108 8.36 13.32 19.41
C ASP A 108 7.41 14.30 18.68
N TYR A 109 7.42 15.57 19.07
CA TYR A 109 6.80 16.65 18.29
C TYR A 109 7.68 17.89 18.20
N THR A 110 7.46 18.71 17.16
CA THR A 110 8.18 19.99 16.97
C THR A 110 7.44 21.11 17.71
N PRO A 111 8.02 21.69 18.79
CA PRO A 111 7.34 22.71 19.57
C PRO A 111 7.12 23.99 18.75
N SER A 112 5.90 24.50 18.78
CA SER A 112 5.43 25.54 17.86
C SER A 112 4.48 26.52 18.54
N ASN A 113 4.39 27.73 17.98
CA ASN A 113 3.50 28.79 18.45
C ASN A 113 3.13 29.72 17.31
N GLY A 114 2.02 30.44 17.46
CA GLY A 114 1.53 31.35 16.44
C GLY A 114 0.27 32.10 16.84
N SER A 115 -0.49 32.54 15.84
CA SER A 115 -1.77 33.22 16.05
C SER A 115 -2.77 32.91 14.95
N ILE A 116 -4.00 32.57 15.34
CA ILE A 116 -5.13 32.44 14.43
C ILE A 116 -5.87 33.78 14.34
N THR A 117 -6.33 34.12 13.13
CA THR A 117 -7.12 35.33 12.85
C THR A 117 -8.38 34.95 12.07
N PHE A 118 -9.54 35.29 12.62
CA PHE A 118 -10.83 35.24 11.94
C PHE A 118 -11.21 36.66 11.50
N LYS A 119 -11.63 36.84 10.24
CA LYS A 119 -12.10 38.14 9.72
C LYS A 119 -13.56 38.08 9.27
N ASN A 120 -14.13 39.26 9.05
CA ASN A 120 -15.47 39.42 8.47
C ASN A 120 -15.49 38.84 7.04
N GLY A 121 -16.47 37.98 6.72
CA GLY A 121 -16.58 37.27 5.44
C GLY A 121 -15.60 36.10 5.21
N GLU A 122 -14.77 35.71 6.18
CA GLU A 122 -13.89 34.55 6.10
C GLU A 122 -14.45 33.33 6.86
N SER A 123 -13.78 32.17 6.75
CA SER A 123 -14.17 30.93 7.44
C SER A 123 -14.16 31.10 8.96
N LEU A 124 -15.23 30.63 9.62
CA LEU A 124 -15.33 30.52 11.09
C LEU A 124 -14.64 29.26 11.65
N GLN A 125 -13.99 28.49 10.79
CA GLN A 125 -13.10 27.38 11.13
C GLN A 125 -11.71 27.66 10.54
N GLN A 126 -10.68 27.46 11.37
CA GLN A 126 -9.26 27.60 11.06
C GLN A 126 -8.54 26.38 11.63
N GLN A 127 -7.26 26.19 11.31
CA GLN A 127 -6.49 25.01 11.71
C GLN A 127 -5.13 25.40 12.28
N ILE A 128 -4.67 24.64 13.28
CA ILE A 128 -3.29 24.63 13.78
C ILE A 128 -2.67 23.32 13.31
N ALA A 129 -1.57 23.37 12.58
CA ALA A 129 -0.82 22.21 12.13
C ALA A 129 0.50 22.10 12.91
N ILE A 130 0.75 20.93 13.51
CA ILE A 130 1.96 20.61 14.28
C ILE A 130 2.64 19.42 13.60
N SER A 131 3.97 19.49 13.46
CA SER A 131 4.78 18.38 12.98
C SER A 131 5.08 17.42 14.14
N VAL A 132 4.50 16.22 14.05
CA VAL A 132 4.85 15.04 14.86
C VAL A 132 6.00 14.34 14.14
N LYS A 133 6.90 13.72 14.88
CA LYS A 133 8.03 12.97 14.34
C LYS A 133 7.82 11.49 14.61
N GLY A 134 8.23 10.66 13.66
CA GLY A 134 8.26 9.22 13.83
C GLY A 134 9.61 8.71 14.31
N ASP A 135 9.63 7.68 15.17
CA ASP A 135 10.83 6.90 15.47
C ASP A 135 10.68 5.37 15.31
N VAL A 136 11.19 4.54 16.21
CA VAL A 136 11.05 3.06 16.21
C VAL A 136 10.98 2.50 17.65
N ASN A 137 10.73 3.37 18.63
CA ASN A 137 10.66 3.03 20.05
C ASN A 137 9.24 2.58 20.41
N VAL A 138 9.15 1.54 21.23
CA VAL A 138 7.84 0.96 21.58
C VAL A 138 7.37 1.56 22.90
N GLU A 139 6.46 2.52 22.80
CA GLU A 139 5.94 3.30 23.92
C GLU A 139 4.40 3.21 24.07
N GLU A 140 3.80 4.06 24.88
CA GLU A 140 2.34 4.16 25.04
C GLU A 140 1.80 5.29 24.15
N ASP A 141 0.49 5.34 23.86
CA ASP A 141 -0.09 6.51 23.16
C ASP A 141 0.22 7.80 23.97
N GLU A 142 0.89 8.75 23.32
CA GLU A 142 1.47 9.95 23.94
C GLU A 142 0.63 11.21 23.67
N ILE A 143 0.65 12.19 24.57
CA ILE A 143 -0.19 13.39 24.45
C ILE A 143 0.56 14.69 24.75
N PHE A 144 0.36 15.71 23.91
CA PHE A 144 0.76 17.10 24.18
C PHE A 144 -0.43 18.05 24.10
N ILE A 145 -0.26 19.27 24.62
CA ILE A 145 -1.32 20.26 24.75
C ILE A 145 -1.04 21.46 23.84
N VAL A 146 -2.06 21.88 23.08
CA VAL A 146 -2.09 23.18 22.39
C VAL A 146 -2.99 24.12 23.16
N THR A 147 -2.37 25.11 23.82
CA THR A 147 -3.10 26.12 24.60
C THR A 147 -3.43 27.34 23.75
N LEU A 148 -4.69 27.78 23.76
CA LEU A 148 -5.11 29.09 23.24
C LEU A 148 -4.96 30.17 24.31
N GLU A 149 -4.38 31.32 23.95
CA GLU A 149 -4.15 32.44 24.87
C GLU A 149 -4.27 33.83 24.22
N GLN A 150 -4.25 34.88 25.06
CA GLN A 150 -4.24 36.30 24.65
C GLN A 150 -5.29 36.68 23.58
N PRO A 151 -6.59 36.40 23.79
CA PRO A 151 -7.63 36.67 22.79
C PRO A 151 -7.90 38.16 22.62
N VAL A 152 -8.17 38.58 21.38
CA VAL A 152 -8.55 39.95 21.02
C VAL A 152 -9.91 39.95 20.34
N ASN A 153 -10.79 40.87 20.76
CA ASN A 153 -12.20 40.97 20.33
C ASN A 153 -13.09 39.75 20.65
N ALA A 154 -12.58 38.78 21.42
CA ALA A 154 -13.25 37.53 21.77
C ALA A 154 -12.97 37.10 23.22
N ILE A 155 -13.67 36.06 23.68
CA ILE A 155 -13.31 35.24 24.83
C ILE A 155 -12.97 33.82 24.34
N ILE A 156 -12.18 33.09 25.13
CA ILE A 156 -11.91 31.67 24.86
C ILE A 156 -12.92 30.84 25.68
N ALA A 157 -13.59 29.89 25.03
CA ALA A 157 -14.58 29.00 25.63
C ALA A 157 -14.04 27.58 25.86
N ASN A 158 -13.18 27.09 24.96
CA ASN A 158 -12.21 26.04 25.28
C ASN A 158 -10.80 26.51 24.92
N SER A 159 -9.89 26.47 25.90
CA SER A 159 -8.48 26.88 25.75
C SER A 159 -7.53 25.72 25.53
N ILE A 160 -7.95 24.47 25.71
CA ILE A 160 -7.08 23.28 25.70
C ILE A 160 -7.45 22.39 24.51
N GLY A 161 -6.51 22.22 23.58
CA GLY A 161 -6.59 21.20 22.54
C GLY A 161 -5.60 20.09 22.88
N GLU A 162 -6.10 18.93 23.28
CA GLU A 162 -5.30 17.71 23.43
C GLU A 162 -4.93 17.18 22.04
N ALA A 163 -3.63 16.90 21.86
CA ALA A 163 -3.05 16.38 20.64
C ALA A 163 -2.43 15.01 20.95
N LEU A 164 -3.11 13.95 20.52
CA LEU A 164 -2.71 12.56 20.76
C LEU A 164 -1.83 12.05 19.61
N ILE A 165 -0.64 11.59 19.95
CA ILE A 165 0.22 10.78 19.10
C ILE A 165 -0.17 9.33 19.39
N ILE A 166 -0.53 8.59 18.34
CA ILE A 166 -0.89 7.17 18.43
C ILE A 166 0.32 6.36 18.00
N ASN A 167 0.79 5.48 18.89
CA ASN A 167 1.93 4.62 18.61
C ASN A 167 1.57 3.58 17.51
N ASP A 168 2.38 3.46 16.46
CA ASP A 168 2.28 2.37 15.47
C ASP A 168 3.45 1.37 15.43
N ASP A 169 4.46 1.59 16.28
CA ASP A 169 5.48 0.61 16.63
C ASP A 169 5.00 -0.44 17.63
N SER A 170 5.68 -1.59 17.65
CA SER A 170 5.29 -2.73 18.47
C SER A 170 6.51 -3.49 18.98
N GLU A 171 6.42 -4.10 20.16
CA GLU A 171 7.52 -4.89 20.71
C GLU A 171 7.90 -5.98 19.72
N ILE A 172 9.06 -5.80 19.06
CA ILE A 172 9.83 -6.90 18.49
C ILE A 172 10.32 -7.73 19.69
N SER A 173 9.39 -8.54 20.22
CA SER A 173 9.61 -9.54 21.26
C SER A 173 10.90 -10.26 20.93
N GLN A 174 11.91 -10.20 21.82
CA GLN A 174 13.26 -10.69 21.55
C GLN A 174 13.20 -12.07 20.89
N ILE A 175 13.38 -12.09 19.57
CA ILE A 175 13.12 -13.30 18.78
C ILE A 175 14.18 -14.31 19.24
N PRO A 176 13.78 -15.48 19.77
CA PRO A 176 14.75 -16.44 20.27
C PRO A 176 15.62 -16.92 19.11
N ASP A 177 16.88 -16.47 19.13
CA ASP A 177 18.01 -16.75 18.22
C ASP A 177 17.64 -17.80 17.16
N PRO A 178 17.32 -17.37 15.91
CA PRO A 178 16.23 -17.88 15.10
C PRO A 178 16.20 -19.40 15.04
N THR A 179 15.46 -19.97 16.00
CA THR A 179 15.33 -21.41 16.14
C THR A 179 14.60 -21.90 14.90
N PRO A 180 15.27 -22.66 14.00
CA PRO A 180 14.80 -22.86 12.63
C PRO A 180 13.37 -23.38 12.65
N ILE A 181 12.46 -22.61 12.05
CA ILE A 181 11.01 -22.79 12.22
C ILE A 181 10.58 -24.01 11.42
N SER A 182 10.71 -25.16 12.09
CA SER A 182 10.85 -26.51 11.53
C SER A 182 12.16 -26.75 10.76
N ASP A 183 12.48 -28.03 10.56
CA ASP A 183 13.55 -28.53 9.69
C ASP A 183 13.34 -28.19 8.19
N ASN A 184 12.51 -27.20 7.81
CA ASN A 184 12.11 -26.97 6.42
C ASN A 184 12.40 -25.54 5.95
N TYR A 185 12.61 -25.40 4.65
CA TYR A 185 12.75 -24.11 3.98
C TYR A 185 11.37 -23.53 3.63
N MET A 186 11.34 -22.21 3.44
CA MET A 186 10.17 -21.44 3.00
C MET A 186 9.67 -21.90 1.62
N LEU A 187 10.59 -22.19 0.70
CA LEU A 187 10.27 -22.61 -0.67
C LEU A 187 9.84 -24.09 -0.77
N ILE A 188 10.46 -24.97 0.01
CA ILE A 188 10.37 -26.43 -0.15
C ILE A 188 10.68 -27.14 1.17
N LYS A 189 10.08 -28.30 1.43
CA LYS A 189 10.48 -29.11 2.60
C LYS A 189 11.91 -29.62 2.40
N LYS A 190 12.73 -29.63 3.45
CA LYS A 190 14.13 -30.09 3.38
C LYS A 190 14.23 -31.55 2.95
N ASN A 191 13.40 -32.44 3.51
CA ASN A 191 13.30 -33.83 3.06
C ASN A 191 12.96 -33.91 1.57
N ASP A 192 12.05 -33.08 1.07
CA ASP A 192 11.62 -33.15 -0.33
C ASP A 192 12.76 -32.66 -1.25
N LEU A 193 13.48 -31.60 -0.85
CA LEU A 193 14.68 -31.07 -1.49
C LEU A 193 15.89 -32.04 -1.46
N GLU A 194 16.08 -32.77 -0.37
CA GLU A 194 17.11 -33.81 -0.22
C GLU A 194 16.82 -35.02 -1.13
N ASN A 195 15.56 -35.28 -1.47
CA ASN A 195 15.15 -36.34 -2.40
C ASN A 195 15.15 -35.92 -3.88
N LEU A 196 15.38 -34.65 -4.21
CA LEU A 196 15.50 -34.21 -5.62
C LEU A 196 16.80 -34.73 -6.27
N PRO A 197 16.77 -35.06 -7.58
CA PRO A 197 17.90 -35.70 -8.25
C PRO A 197 19.07 -34.73 -8.44
N THR A 198 20.26 -35.10 -7.97
CA THR A 198 21.50 -34.31 -8.14
C THR A 198 22.30 -34.74 -9.38
N ASN A 199 21.57 -35.06 -10.46
CA ASN A 199 22.05 -35.41 -11.79
C ASN A 199 20.89 -35.29 -12.80
N GLY A 200 21.20 -35.16 -14.09
CA GLY A 200 20.20 -34.96 -15.16
C GLY A 200 20.15 -33.50 -15.62
N PRO A 201 19.59 -33.21 -16.81
CA PRO A 201 19.76 -31.92 -17.47
C PRO A 201 19.20 -30.72 -16.68
N GLU A 202 18.13 -30.92 -15.90
CA GLU A 202 17.52 -29.91 -15.02
C GLU A 202 18.48 -29.54 -13.87
N TRP A 203 19.10 -30.55 -13.24
CA TRP A 203 20.13 -30.35 -12.23
C TRP A 203 21.40 -29.75 -12.82
N ASP A 204 21.86 -30.26 -13.96
CA ASP A 204 23.10 -29.79 -14.61
C ASP A 204 22.98 -28.30 -14.99
N TYR A 205 21.78 -27.84 -15.38
CA TYR A 205 21.49 -26.42 -15.62
C TYR A 205 21.49 -25.57 -14.34
N LEU A 206 20.89 -26.06 -13.26
CA LEU A 206 20.92 -25.42 -11.94
C LEU A 206 22.36 -25.29 -11.45
N LYS A 207 23.13 -26.38 -11.55
CA LYS A 207 24.53 -26.48 -11.12
C LYS A 207 25.46 -25.56 -11.90
N ASP A 208 25.28 -25.43 -13.21
CA ASP A 208 25.99 -24.46 -14.07
C ASP A 208 25.70 -23.00 -13.66
N GLN A 209 24.48 -22.68 -13.23
CA GLN A 209 24.12 -21.36 -12.71
C GLN A 209 24.70 -21.11 -11.31
N ALA A 210 24.72 -22.13 -10.44
CA ALA A 210 25.36 -22.08 -9.14
C ALA A 210 26.90 -21.90 -9.23
N ASP A 211 27.57 -22.60 -10.15
CA ASP A 211 29.02 -22.47 -10.35
C ASP A 211 29.40 -21.08 -10.85
N LYS A 212 28.57 -20.47 -11.71
CA LYS A 212 28.74 -19.06 -12.11
C LYS A 212 28.57 -18.10 -10.93
N ALA A 213 27.66 -18.38 -9.98
CA ALA A 213 27.48 -17.55 -8.79
C ALA A 213 28.76 -17.51 -7.92
N VAL A 214 29.43 -18.66 -7.76
CA VAL A 214 30.72 -18.78 -7.06
C VAL A 214 31.86 -18.08 -7.82
N GLY A 215 31.79 -18.04 -9.15
CA GLY A 215 32.77 -17.35 -10.01
C GLY A 215 32.66 -15.83 -10.07
N PHE A 216 31.61 -15.20 -9.51
CA PHE A 216 31.45 -13.74 -9.55
C PHE A 216 32.26 -13.03 -8.46
N VAL A 217 33.04 -12.03 -8.88
CA VAL A 217 33.61 -11.02 -7.99
C VAL A 217 32.60 -9.89 -7.82
N LEU A 218 32.12 -9.70 -6.59
CA LEU A 218 31.18 -8.64 -6.24
C LEU A 218 31.91 -7.29 -6.08
N ASP A 219 31.97 -6.52 -7.16
CA ASP A 219 32.50 -5.15 -7.17
C ASP A 219 31.34 -4.16 -7.34
N ALA A 220 31.16 -3.27 -6.34
CA ALA A 220 30.11 -2.26 -6.30
C ALA A 220 30.21 -1.22 -7.44
N SER A 221 31.39 -1.07 -8.06
CA SER A 221 31.61 -0.17 -9.19
C SER A 221 31.37 -0.80 -10.57
N SER A 222 30.97 -2.07 -10.62
CA SER A 222 30.90 -2.87 -11.86
C SER A 222 29.46 -3.15 -12.32
N GLU A 223 29.28 -3.37 -13.63
CA GLU A 223 28.01 -3.84 -14.23
C GLU A 223 27.57 -5.26 -13.76
N TYR A 224 28.38 -5.90 -12.91
CA TYR A 224 28.17 -7.23 -12.32
C TYR A 224 27.72 -7.16 -10.86
N SER A 225 27.45 -5.97 -10.32
CA SER A 225 26.86 -5.77 -9.00
C SER A 225 25.37 -6.15 -8.99
N PRO A 226 24.87 -6.89 -7.99
CA PRO A 226 23.43 -7.12 -7.81
C PRO A 226 22.74 -5.83 -7.37
N TRP A 227 22.04 -5.20 -8.30
CA TRP A 227 21.21 -4.01 -8.09
C TRP A 227 19.73 -4.36 -8.23
N LEU A 228 18.92 -4.13 -7.19
CA LEU A 228 17.49 -4.41 -7.20
C LEU A 228 16.71 -3.66 -8.32
N PRO A 229 17.06 -2.41 -8.70
CA PRO A 229 16.43 -1.70 -9.82
C PRO A 229 16.77 -2.24 -11.22
N ASN A 230 17.67 -3.22 -11.36
CA ASN A 230 18.12 -3.77 -12.64
C ASN A 230 17.06 -4.68 -13.30
N PHE A 231 16.07 -4.06 -13.93
CA PHE A 231 14.87 -4.70 -14.49
C PHE A 231 15.15 -5.89 -15.42
N ASN A 232 16.07 -5.74 -16.37
CA ASN A 232 16.40 -6.81 -17.29
C ASN A 232 17.33 -7.84 -16.67
N ASP A 233 18.10 -7.51 -15.62
CA ASP A 233 19.22 -8.27 -15.05
C ASP A 233 19.87 -9.21 -16.07
N ARG A 234 20.73 -8.64 -16.91
CA ARG A 234 21.45 -9.37 -17.97
C ARG A 234 22.33 -10.48 -17.39
N ASN A 235 22.73 -10.38 -16.12
CA ASN A 235 23.60 -11.32 -15.44
C ASN A 235 22.84 -12.43 -14.69
N ARG A 236 21.52 -12.34 -14.50
CA ARG A 236 20.66 -13.33 -13.81
C ARG A 236 21.15 -13.63 -12.39
N LEU A 237 21.63 -12.62 -11.68
CA LEU A 237 22.27 -12.76 -10.36
C LEU A 237 21.34 -13.37 -9.30
N PRO A 238 20.09 -12.91 -9.08
CA PRO A 238 19.21 -13.50 -8.07
C PRO A 238 18.94 -14.99 -8.34
N ALA A 239 18.74 -15.36 -9.62
CA ALA A 239 18.55 -16.75 -10.01
C ALA A 239 19.83 -17.59 -9.82
N LYS A 240 21.02 -17.05 -10.10
CA LYS A 240 22.29 -17.74 -9.86
C LYS A 240 22.58 -17.97 -8.38
N TYR A 241 22.34 -16.96 -7.53
CA TYR A 241 22.54 -17.11 -6.09
C TYR A 241 21.44 -17.97 -5.43
N LEU A 242 20.21 -17.95 -5.92
CA LEU A 242 19.19 -18.96 -5.57
C LEU A 242 19.65 -20.38 -5.96
N GLY A 243 20.21 -20.56 -7.16
CA GLY A 243 20.78 -21.83 -7.60
C GLY A 243 21.93 -22.31 -6.70
N ALA A 244 22.84 -21.41 -6.30
CA ALA A 244 23.90 -21.71 -5.34
C ALA A 244 23.36 -22.11 -3.96
N ALA A 245 22.32 -21.43 -3.47
CA ALA A 245 21.66 -21.78 -2.22
C ALA A 245 20.95 -23.14 -2.30
N LEU A 246 20.34 -23.48 -3.44
CA LEU A 246 19.76 -24.81 -3.70
C LEU A 246 20.84 -25.90 -3.78
N VAL A 247 21.99 -25.67 -4.42
CA VAL A 247 23.12 -26.64 -4.40
C VAL A 247 23.60 -26.87 -2.96
N TYR A 248 23.72 -25.81 -2.15
CA TYR A 248 24.08 -25.92 -0.73
C TYR A 248 23.06 -26.77 0.05
N ALA A 249 21.76 -26.52 -0.10
CA ALA A 249 20.70 -27.19 0.64
C ALA A 249 20.31 -28.60 0.11
N SER A 250 20.63 -28.93 -1.15
CA SER A 250 20.34 -30.23 -1.80
C SER A 250 21.12 -31.42 -1.19
N SER A 251 20.86 -32.64 -1.66
CA SER A 251 21.65 -33.84 -1.31
C SER A 251 23.00 -33.97 -2.04
N TYR A 252 23.48 -32.93 -2.74
CA TYR A 252 24.73 -32.97 -3.52
C TYR A 252 25.95 -33.35 -2.67
N SER A 253 26.78 -34.28 -3.18
CA SER A 253 27.89 -34.89 -2.43
C SER A 253 29.26 -34.23 -2.65
N GLY A 254 29.35 -33.15 -3.42
CA GLY A 254 30.59 -32.38 -3.58
C GLY A 254 30.83 -31.39 -2.44
N ASP A 255 31.93 -30.64 -2.51
CA ASP A 255 32.12 -29.49 -1.62
C ASP A 255 31.00 -28.46 -1.85
N LYS A 256 30.44 -27.97 -0.74
CA LYS A 256 29.30 -27.04 -0.72
C LYS A 256 29.63 -25.66 -0.18
N GLU A 257 30.74 -25.53 0.55
CA GLU A 257 31.07 -24.29 1.26
C GLU A 257 31.28 -23.09 0.31
N PRO A 258 31.85 -23.24 -0.91
CA PRO A 258 31.93 -22.14 -1.87
C PRO A 258 30.57 -21.52 -2.23
N TYR A 259 29.51 -22.33 -2.36
CA TYR A 259 28.16 -21.82 -2.65
C TYR A 259 27.59 -21.04 -1.45
N LYS A 260 27.77 -21.56 -0.23
CA LYS A 260 27.35 -20.85 0.99
C LYS A 260 28.01 -19.48 1.11
N GLN A 261 29.33 -19.42 0.90
CA GLN A 261 30.09 -18.17 1.00
C GLN A 261 29.76 -17.20 -0.14
N ALA A 262 29.53 -17.69 -1.36
CA ALA A 262 29.09 -16.86 -2.48
C ALA A 262 27.74 -16.19 -2.20
N VAL A 263 26.73 -16.96 -1.73
CA VAL A 263 25.41 -16.43 -1.35
C VAL A 263 25.52 -15.48 -0.15
N LYS A 264 26.25 -15.86 0.91
CA LYS A 264 26.49 -15.00 2.08
C LYS A 264 27.09 -13.65 1.71
N ASN A 265 28.07 -13.62 0.82
CA ASN A 265 28.69 -12.38 0.37
C ASN A 265 27.74 -11.53 -0.48
N ALA A 266 26.94 -12.15 -1.35
CA ALA A 266 25.97 -11.44 -2.17
C ALA A 266 24.82 -10.84 -1.34
N LEU A 267 24.34 -11.54 -0.30
CA LEU A 267 23.31 -11.05 0.61
C LEU A 267 23.78 -9.84 1.44
N ARG A 268 25.07 -9.77 1.80
CA ARG A 268 25.64 -8.55 2.41
C ARG A 268 25.88 -7.41 1.41
N HIS A 269 25.98 -7.73 0.11
CA HIS A 269 26.24 -6.74 -0.95
C HIS A 269 24.97 -6.17 -1.59
N ILE A 270 23.81 -6.82 -1.42
CA ILE A 270 22.53 -6.32 -1.92
C ILE A 270 21.85 -5.31 -0.98
N ILE A 271 22.24 -5.30 0.31
CA ILE A 271 21.81 -4.28 1.28
C ILE A 271 22.13 -2.88 0.72
N GLY A 272 21.10 -2.04 0.64
CA GLY A 272 21.15 -0.69 0.07
C GLY A 272 21.15 -0.59 -1.45
N SER A 273 21.02 -1.70 -2.18
CA SER A 273 21.13 -1.71 -3.64
C SER A 273 19.89 -1.17 -4.38
N GLU A 274 18.82 -0.84 -3.66
CA GLU A 274 17.63 -0.15 -4.17
C GLU A 274 17.86 1.36 -4.40
N GLU A 275 18.89 1.96 -3.78
CA GLU A 275 19.28 3.36 -4.00
C GLU A 275 20.07 3.58 -5.31
N GLU A 276 20.34 2.50 -6.04
CA GLU A 276 21.30 2.48 -7.15
C GLU A 276 20.59 2.60 -8.52
N PRO A 277 21.09 3.44 -9.44
CA PRO A 277 20.45 3.63 -10.75
C PRO A 277 20.53 2.36 -11.61
N SER A 278 19.46 2.05 -12.36
CA SER A 278 19.51 0.90 -13.27
C SER A 278 20.52 1.10 -14.40
N THR A 279 21.36 0.10 -14.60
CA THR A 279 22.49 0.13 -15.56
C THR A 279 22.23 -0.64 -16.85
N ASP A 280 21.09 -1.33 -16.94
CA ASP A 280 20.65 -2.05 -18.15
C ASP A 280 20.01 -1.13 -19.22
N GLY A 281 19.72 0.12 -18.87
CA GLY A 281 19.06 1.12 -19.70
C GLY A 281 17.56 1.32 -19.44
N VAL A 282 16.98 0.69 -18.42
CA VAL A 282 15.56 0.85 -18.05
C VAL A 282 15.35 2.12 -17.19
N PRO A 283 14.25 2.88 -17.38
CA PRO A 283 13.98 4.10 -16.62
C PRO A 283 13.79 3.86 -15.12
N ALA A 284 14.11 4.86 -14.31
CA ALA A 284 13.85 4.86 -12.86
C ALA A 284 12.35 4.70 -12.52
N TYR A 285 11.45 4.99 -13.46
CA TYR A 285 10.02 4.67 -13.36
C TYR A 285 9.76 3.17 -13.04
N ASP A 286 10.48 2.24 -13.67
CA ASP A 286 10.28 0.80 -13.52
C ASP A 286 11.11 0.17 -12.37
N ALA A 287 11.85 0.97 -11.59
CA ALA A 287 12.76 0.49 -10.55
C ALA A 287 12.04 -0.28 -9.42
N MET A 288 10.81 0.11 -9.06
CA MET A 288 10.01 -0.63 -8.08
C MET A 288 9.64 -2.03 -8.61
N LEU A 289 9.18 -2.12 -9.86
CA LEU A 289 8.86 -3.40 -10.51
C LEU A 289 10.10 -4.31 -10.62
N ALA A 290 11.27 -3.73 -10.96
CA ALA A 290 12.53 -4.46 -10.98
C ALA A 290 12.88 -5.04 -9.60
N THR A 291 12.75 -4.22 -8.55
CA THR A 291 13.04 -4.60 -7.17
C THR A 291 12.11 -5.72 -6.71
N ALA A 292 10.80 -5.56 -6.88
CA ALA A 292 9.80 -6.56 -6.51
C ALA A 292 9.89 -7.86 -7.34
N ARG A 293 10.55 -7.83 -8.51
CA ARG A 293 10.88 -9.02 -9.32
C ARG A 293 12.10 -9.78 -8.84
N GLN A 294 13.07 -9.10 -8.22
CA GLN A 294 14.33 -9.71 -7.83
C GLN A 294 14.34 -10.16 -6.36
N LEU A 295 13.74 -9.37 -5.46
CA LEU A 295 13.80 -9.56 -4.02
C LEU A 295 13.46 -10.98 -3.51
N PRO A 296 12.41 -11.68 -3.99
CA PRO A 296 12.04 -12.99 -3.45
C PRO A 296 13.15 -14.05 -3.57
N ALA A 297 13.94 -14.02 -4.66
CA ALA A 297 15.02 -14.97 -4.89
C ALA A 297 16.15 -14.81 -3.85
N TRP A 298 16.39 -13.59 -3.39
CA TRP A 298 17.39 -13.30 -2.36
C TRP A 298 16.93 -13.74 -0.97
N ILE A 299 15.66 -13.50 -0.64
CA ILE A 299 15.07 -13.96 0.63
C ILE A 299 15.11 -15.50 0.71
N MET A 300 14.68 -16.19 -0.36
CA MET A 300 14.76 -17.65 -0.42
C MET A 300 16.20 -18.17 -0.39
N ALA A 301 17.16 -17.45 -1.00
CA ALA A 301 18.57 -17.81 -0.91
C ALA A 301 19.13 -17.64 0.52
N ALA A 302 18.68 -16.63 1.26
CA ALA A 302 19.04 -16.39 2.66
C ALA A 302 18.52 -17.49 3.60
N ASP A 303 17.24 -17.86 3.44
CA ASP A 303 16.59 -18.99 4.12
C ASP A 303 17.34 -20.32 3.86
N LEU A 304 17.55 -20.65 2.58
CA LEU A 304 18.21 -21.90 2.16
C LEU A 304 19.63 -22.10 2.73
N ILE A 305 20.39 -21.03 2.96
CA ILE A 305 21.73 -21.14 3.58
C ILE A 305 21.75 -21.00 5.11
N GLY A 306 20.61 -20.66 5.74
CA GLY A 306 20.57 -20.24 7.14
C GLY A 306 21.41 -18.98 7.36
N PHE A 307 21.05 -17.88 6.70
CA PHE A 307 21.78 -16.62 6.76
C PHE A 307 21.51 -15.87 8.07
N ASP A 308 22.58 -15.56 8.79
CA ASP A 308 22.59 -14.70 9.97
C ASP A 308 22.19 -13.27 9.59
N ARG A 309 21.01 -12.86 10.04
CA ARG A 309 20.36 -11.59 9.65
C ARG A 309 21.03 -10.37 10.26
N THR A 310 21.76 -10.55 11.36
CA THR A 310 22.50 -9.50 12.06
C THR A 310 23.76 -9.05 11.28
N LEU A 311 24.12 -9.77 10.21
CA LEU A 311 25.23 -9.39 9.33
C LEU A 311 24.91 -8.12 8.56
N THR A 312 25.69 -7.08 8.81
CA THR A 312 25.55 -5.77 8.16
C THR A 312 25.96 -5.77 6.69
N GLY A 313 25.55 -4.76 5.93
CA GLY A 313 25.91 -4.60 4.53
C GLY A 313 27.40 -4.34 4.26
N THR A 314 27.75 -4.28 2.97
CA THR A 314 29.09 -3.89 2.50
C THR A 314 29.13 -2.58 1.70
N ARG A 315 27.98 -1.96 1.38
CA ARG A 315 27.93 -0.71 0.61
C ARG A 315 28.27 0.49 1.48
N THR A 316 29.45 1.07 1.28
CA THR A 316 29.78 2.40 1.78
C THR A 316 29.12 3.49 0.94
N LYS A 317 28.62 4.54 1.58
CA LYS A 317 28.01 5.75 1.00
C LYS A 317 28.61 6.19 -0.34
N LEU A 318 27.81 6.14 -1.41
CA LEU A 318 28.22 6.50 -2.77
C LEU A 318 28.33 8.01 -2.99
N GLY A 319 29.57 8.50 -3.10
CA GLY A 319 30.00 9.68 -3.88
C GLY A 319 29.39 11.05 -3.56
N SER A 320 28.43 11.12 -2.65
CA SER A 320 27.56 12.26 -2.38
C SER A 320 27.31 12.39 -0.87
N SER A 321 27.00 13.60 -0.40
CA SER A 321 26.81 13.85 1.04
C SER A 321 25.50 13.27 1.60
N THR A 322 24.60 12.75 0.76
CA THR A 322 23.22 12.37 1.13
C THR A 322 22.96 10.86 1.26
N GLY A 323 23.67 9.98 0.52
CA GLY A 323 23.40 8.53 0.55
C GLY A 323 23.61 7.83 1.90
N THR A 324 22.99 6.66 2.09
CA THR A 324 23.04 5.89 3.35
C THR A 324 24.37 5.15 3.53
N ASP A 325 24.79 4.88 4.77
CA ASP A 325 25.99 4.08 5.11
C ASP A 325 25.59 2.66 5.55
N TRP A 326 25.30 1.83 4.57
CA TRP A 326 24.81 0.45 4.73
C TRP A 326 25.81 -0.51 5.37
N THR A 327 27.02 -0.07 5.72
CA THR A 327 27.99 -0.91 6.44
C THR A 327 27.60 -1.20 7.89
N LYS A 328 26.60 -0.47 8.42
CA LYS A 328 26.07 -0.61 9.79
C LYS A 328 24.69 -1.26 9.83
N THR A 329 23.90 -1.11 8.77
CA THR A 329 22.55 -1.70 8.67
C THR A 329 22.67 -3.20 8.45
N THR A 330 21.99 -3.97 9.30
CA THR A 330 21.76 -5.42 9.20
C THR A 330 20.89 -5.78 8.00
N PHE A 331 20.84 -7.07 7.65
CA PHE A 331 19.92 -7.57 6.63
C PHE A 331 18.45 -7.50 7.10
N GLU A 332 18.22 -7.58 8.41
CA GLU A 332 16.89 -7.50 9.05
C GLU A 332 16.29 -6.09 8.91
N GLU A 333 17.01 -5.06 9.38
CA GLU A 333 16.62 -3.65 9.29
C GLU A 333 16.43 -3.19 7.83
N TRP A 334 17.32 -3.63 6.93
CA TRP A 334 17.20 -3.34 5.50
C TRP A 334 15.99 -4.01 4.87
N LEU A 335 15.77 -5.31 5.11
CA LEU A 335 14.63 -6.01 4.52
C LEU A 335 13.28 -5.48 5.05
N SER A 336 13.24 -5.08 6.32
CA SER A 336 12.07 -4.42 6.91
C SER A 336 11.80 -3.07 6.25
N SER A 337 12.78 -2.14 6.27
CA SER A 337 12.62 -0.80 5.69
C SER A 337 12.36 -0.81 4.18
N LEU A 338 12.88 -1.78 3.43
CA LEU A 338 12.64 -1.96 1.99
C LEU A 338 11.16 -2.18 1.64
N MET A 339 10.31 -2.60 2.59
CA MET A 339 8.89 -2.82 2.37
C MET A 339 8.10 -1.52 2.12
N THR A 340 8.46 -0.45 2.83
CA THR A 340 7.77 0.85 2.83
C THR A 340 8.60 1.97 2.18
N LYS A 341 9.89 1.75 1.92
CA LYS A 341 10.76 2.69 1.20
C LYS A 341 10.26 3.02 -0.20
N GLU A 342 10.34 4.29 -0.58
CA GLU A 342 10.08 4.75 -1.96
C GLU A 342 11.25 4.44 -2.90
N ILE A 343 10.95 3.81 -4.04
CA ILE A 343 11.93 3.28 -4.98
C ILE A 343 11.54 3.71 -6.41
N GLY A 344 12.39 4.54 -7.03
CA GLY A 344 12.21 4.98 -8.41
C GLY A 344 11.33 6.22 -8.58
N GLU A 345 10.79 6.39 -9.79
CA GLU A 345 10.09 7.60 -10.25
C GLU A 345 8.64 7.33 -10.69
N SER A 346 8.03 6.22 -10.27
CA SER A 346 6.62 5.92 -10.56
C SER A 346 5.69 6.79 -9.71
N PRO A 347 4.75 7.56 -10.29
CA PRO A 347 3.86 8.47 -9.55
C PRO A 347 2.67 7.76 -8.88
N ARG A 348 2.75 6.44 -8.69
CA ARG A 348 1.69 5.58 -8.14
C ARG A 348 2.24 4.33 -7.43
N TRP A 349 3.38 3.82 -7.88
CA TRP A 349 3.96 2.55 -7.40
C TRP A 349 5.39 2.76 -6.91
N THR A 350 5.53 3.42 -5.76
CA THR A 350 6.82 3.73 -5.14
C THR A 350 7.29 2.70 -4.11
N THR A 351 6.37 2.01 -3.41
CA THR A 351 6.71 1.09 -2.28
C THR A 351 6.19 -0.33 -2.53
N ILE A 352 6.78 -1.35 -1.89
CA ILE A 352 6.31 -2.75 -2.06
C ILE A 352 4.90 -2.91 -1.50
N VAL A 353 4.66 -2.42 -0.27
CA VAL A 353 3.34 -2.46 0.38
C VAL A 353 2.28 -1.73 -0.46
N GLY A 354 2.52 -0.46 -0.80
CA GLY A 354 1.55 0.37 -1.52
C GLY A 354 1.26 -0.16 -2.93
N THR A 355 2.29 -0.64 -3.64
CA THR A 355 2.11 -1.27 -4.96
C THR A 355 1.29 -2.55 -4.88
N GLN A 356 1.36 -3.31 -3.79
CA GLN A 356 0.52 -4.49 -3.60
C GLN A 356 -0.94 -4.11 -3.35
N GLU A 357 -1.19 -3.09 -2.54
CA GLU A 357 -2.53 -2.70 -2.07
C GLU A 357 -3.33 -1.93 -3.12
N ASP A 358 -2.68 -1.18 -4.02
CA ASP A 358 -3.33 -0.27 -4.98
C ASP A 358 -3.82 -0.91 -6.30
N SER A 359 -3.20 -1.99 -6.80
CA SER A 359 -3.51 -2.54 -8.15
C SER A 359 -3.61 -4.07 -8.14
N ALA A 360 -4.27 -4.63 -9.15
CA ALA A 360 -4.32 -6.07 -9.39
C ALA A 360 -3.73 -6.45 -10.78
N ALA A 361 -2.64 -5.76 -11.15
CA ALA A 361 -1.79 -6.07 -12.30
C ALA A 361 -0.44 -6.71 -11.88
N ASN A 362 0.38 -7.11 -12.84
CA ASN A 362 1.65 -7.81 -12.58
C ASN A 362 2.65 -7.08 -11.66
N TRP A 363 2.58 -5.75 -11.54
CA TRP A 363 3.36 -5.01 -10.54
C TRP A 363 3.00 -5.45 -9.12
N ALA A 364 1.72 -5.37 -8.77
CA ALA A 364 1.18 -5.82 -7.49
C ALA A 364 1.36 -7.33 -7.26
N ALA A 365 1.35 -8.14 -8.33
CA ALA A 365 1.63 -9.58 -8.21
C ALA A 365 3.07 -9.87 -7.77
N HIS A 366 4.06 -9.15 -8.33
CA HIS A 366 5.45 -9.26 -7.88
C HIS A 366 5.65 -8.66 -6.48
N SER A 367 4.98 -7.55 -6.16
CA SER A 367 4.97 -7.01 -4.78
C SER A 367 4.29 -7.95 -3.78
N THR A 368 3.27 -8.71 -4.20
CA THR A 368 2.63 -9.76 -3.37
C THR A 368 3.63 -10.84 -3.00
N ALA A 369 4.39 -11.37 -3.98
CA ALA A 369 5.45 -12.34 -3.71
C ALA A 369 6.57 -11.77 -2.82
N SER A 370 6.94 -10.50 -3.03
CA SER A 370 7.98 -9.83 -2.24
C SER A 370 7.56 -9.59 -0.79
N ARG A 371 6.36 -9.05 -0.54
CA ARG A 371 5.82 -8.84 0.81
C ARG A 371 5.68 -10.16 1.54
N ILE A 372 5.06 -11.16 0.93
CA ILE A 372 4.86 -12.48 1.57
C ILE A 372 6.21 -13.14 1.89
N ALA A 373 7.19 -13.07 0.98
CA ALA A 373 8.54 -13.56 1.28
C ALA A 373 9.20 -12.78 2.44
N ALA A 374 9.13 -11.45 2.44
CA ALA A 374 9.74 -10.63 3.48
C ALA A 374 9.09 -10.89 4.85
N CYS A 375 7.75 -10.85 4.93
CA CYS A 375 7.01 -11.07 6.17
C CYS A 375 7.20 -12.50 6.72
N LEU A 376 7.18 -13.52 5.86
CA LEU A 376 7.46 -14.91 6.30
C LEU A 376 8.89 -15.10 6.79
N TYR A 377 9.87 -14.42 6.18
CA TYR A 377 11.25 -14.47 6.63
C TYR A 377 11.39 -13.73 7.97
N LEU A 378 11.00 -12.46 8.03
CA LEU A 378 11.06 -11.61 9.23
C LEU A 378 10.15 -12.07 10.39
N ASN A 379 9.25 -13.04 10.16
CA ASN A 379 8.21 -13.47 11.09
C ASN A 379 7.21 -12.33 11.46
N ASP A 380 7.04 -11.38 10.55
CA ASP A 380 6.07 -10.29 10.65
C ASP A 380 4.67 -10.80 10.30
N THR A 381 3.98 -11.30 11.33
CA THR A 381 2.61 -11.83 11.20
C THR A 381 1.58 -10.75 10.85
N ALA A 382 1.76 -9.52 11.35
CA ALA A 382 0.81 -8.43 11.14
C ALA A 382 0.78 -7.93 9.69
N GLN A 383 1.94 -7.81 9.03
CA GLN A 383 2.00 -7.50 7.60
C GLN A 383 1.69 -8.73 6.73
N LEU A 384 1.94 -9.95 7.21
CA LEU A 384 1.56 -11.18 6.51
C LEU A 384 0.02 -11.33 6.40
N GLU A 385 -0.74 -11.09 7.47
CA GLU A 385 -2.21 -11.11 7.44
C GLU A 385 -2.79 -10.07 6.47
N LYS A 386 -2.22 -8.86 6.46
CA LYS A 386 -2.55 -7.81 5.47
C LYS A 386 -2.26 -8.30 4.04
N ALA A 387 -1.06 -8.83 3.79
CA ALA A 387 -0.63 -9.33 2.48
C ALA A 387 -1.51 -10.48 1.96
N ILE A 388 -1.91 -11.40 2.84
CA ILE A 388 -2.84 -12.50 2.57
C ILE A 388 -4.22 -11.97 2.18
N THR A 389 -4.72 -10.96 2.89
CA THR A 389 -6.04 -10.36 2.63
C THR A 389 -6.08 -9.71 1.24
N VAL A 390 -5.04 -8.94 0.89
CA VAL A 390 -4.86 -8.36 -0.45
C VAL A 390 -4.78 -9.45 -1.52
N MET A 391 -4.01 -10.52 -1.28
CA MET A 391 -3.90 -11.63 -2.24
C MET A 391 -5.23 -12.38 -2.44
N LYS A 392 -6.01 -12.63 -1.38
CA LYS A 392 -7.36 -13.20 -1.47
C LYS A 392 -8.26 -12.34 -2.37
N GLY A 393 -8.18 -11.01 -2.22
CA GLY A 393 -8.78 -10.03 -3.12
C GLY A 393 -8.38 -10.20 -4.58
N PHE A 394 -7.07 -10.25 -4.87
CA PHE A 394 -6.52 -10.41 -6.22
C PHE A 394 -7.07 -11.69 -6.88
N LEU A 395 -7.10 -12.81 -6.15
CA LEU A 395 -7.67 -14.08 -6.62
C LEU A 395 -9.19 -14.07 -6.82
N GLY A 396 -9.88 -12.99 -6.40
CA GLY A 396 -11.29 -12.73 -6.69
C GLY A 396 -12.20 -12.66 -5.47
N ASP A 397 -11.68 -12.73 -4.23
CA ASP A 397 -12.46 -12.46 -3.01
C ASP A 397 -12.60 -10.96 -2.77
N THR A 398 -13.47 -10.35 -3.59
CA THR A 398 -13.77 -8.92 -3.53
C THR A 398 -14.59 -8.50 -2.31
N ALA A 399 -14.91 -9.44 -1.41
CA ALA A 399 -15.54 -9.14 -0.12
C ALA A 399 -14.48 -8.90 0.97
N SER A 400 -13.37 -9.64 0.94
CA SER A 400 -12.22 -9.41 1.83
C SER A 400 -11.37 -8.22 1.41
N TYR A 401 -11.25 -7.91 0.11
CA TYR A 401 -10.55 -6.72 -0.38
C TYR A 401 -11.18 -6.18 -1.67
N PRO A 402 -11.77 -4.96 -1.68
CA PRO A 402 -12.64 -4.51 -2.76
C PRO A 402 -11.89 -3.99 -3.99
N THR A 403 -12.54 -4.05 -5.15
CA THR A 403 -12.15 -3.32 -6.38
C THR A 403 -13.00 -2.06 -6.52
N SER A 404 -12.40 -0.93 -6.93
CA SER A 404 -13.00 0.41 -6.83
C SER A 404 -13.47 0.76 -5.41
N PRO A 405 -12.54 0.84 -4.43
CA PRO A 405 -12.86 1.38 -3.11
C PRO A 405 -13.32 2.84 -3.20
N PRO A 406 -14.13 3.32 -2.23
CA PRO A 406 -14.25 4.75 -1.95
C PRO A 406 -12.89 5.42 -1.78
N VAL A 407 -12.77 6.68 -2.23
CA VAL A 407 -11.52 7.45 -2.15
C VAL A 407 -11.04 7.52 -0.70
N GLY A 408 -9.79 7.11 -0.45
CA GLY A 408 -9.20 7.06 0.89
C GLY A 408 -9.52 5.79 1.69
N THR A 409 -10.00 4.71 1.05
CA THR A 409 -10.17 3.39 1.69
C THR A 409 -9.41 2.29 0.92
N PRO A 410 -8.95 1.21 1.58
CA PRO A 410 -8.16 0.15 0.93
C PRO A 410 -8.95 -0.60 -0.15
N GLY A 411 -8.29 -0.91 -1.26
CA GLY A 411 -8.88 -1.64 -2.39
C GLY A 411 -8.16 -1.34 -3.71
N PHE A 412 -8.36 -2.19 -4.71
CA PHE A 412 -7.73 -2.04 -6.01
C PHE A 412 -8.37 -0.93 -6.86
N ILE A 413 -7.52 -0.05 -7.40
CA ILE A 413 -7.88 1.03 -8.31
C ILE A 413 -7.51 0.61 -9.74
N PRO A 414 -8.34 0.83 -10.78
CA PRO A 414 -8.01 0.43 -12.15
C PRO A 414 -6.72 1.09 -12.64
N THR A 415 -5.91 0.37 -13.42
CA THR A 415 -4.79 0.97 -14.16
C THR A 415 -5.24 1.64 -15.46
N ASN A 416 -4.35 2.44 -16.06
CA ASN A 416 -4.52 2.95 -17.43
C ASN A 416 -4.55 1.83 -18.51
N GLY A 417 -4.29 0.58 -18.12
CA GLY A 417 -4.44 -0.62 -18.95
C GLY A 417 -5.76 -1.36 -18.72
N PHE A 418 -6.58 -0.99 -17.73
CA PHE A 418 -7.85 -1.65 -17.47
C PHE A 418 -8.86 -1.43 -18.59
N ASP A 419 -9.55 -2.50 -18.98
CA ASP A 419 -10.63 -2.48 -19.98
C ASP A 419 -11.78 -3.34 -19.45
N SER A 420 -12.91 -2.69 -19.18
CA SER A 420 -14.09 -3.32 -18.59
C SER A 420 -14.78 -4.34 -19.51
N SER A 421 -14.44 -4.41 -20.80
CA SER A 421 -14.94 -5.47 -21.69
C SER A 421 -14.41 -6.86 -21.30
N TRP A 422 -13.26 -6.93 -20.63
CA TRP A 422 -12.69 -8.17 -20.09
C TRP A 422 -13.12 -8.46 -18.64
N ALA A 423 -13.75 -7.49 -17.97
CA ALA A 423 -14.25 -7.61 -16.61
C ALA A 423 -15.69 -8.16 -16.60
N CYS A 424 -15.85 -9.45 -16.30
CA CYS A 424 -17.20 -10.02 -16.23
C CYS A 424 -18.01 -9.43 -15.05
N ASN A 425 -19.31 -9.22 -15.27
CA ASN A 425 -20.23 -8.61 -14.31
C ASN A 425 -19.84 -7.19 -13.84
N PHE A 426 -18.98 -6.48 -14.57
CA PHE A 426 -18.59 -5.10 -14.25
C PHE A 426 -19.81 -4.17 -14.15
N LYS A 427 -19.89 -3.43 -13.04
CA LYS A 427 -20.97 -2.46 -12.77
C LYS A 427 -20.42 -1.06 -12.74
N THR A 428 -20.79 -0.24 -13.72
CA THR A 428 -20.44 1.20 -13.79
C THR A 428 -20.89 2.00 -12.57
N GLU A 429 -21.92 1.54 -11.85
CA GLU A 429 -22.49 2.21 -10.67
C GLU A 429 -21.76 1.88 -9.35
N THR A 430 -21.04 0.76 -9.28
CA THR A 430 -20.35 0.30 -8.06
C THR A 430 -18.88 -0.05 -8.28
N GLY A 431 -18.36 0.17 -9.49
CA GLY A 431 -16.96 -0.05 -9.89
C GLY A 431 -16.42 -1.48 -9.84
N GLY A 432 -17.17 -2.45 -9.31
CA GLY A 432 -16.65 -3.79 -9.00
C GLY A 432 -16.32 -4.67 -10.21
N TRP A 433 -15.18 -5.37 -10.17
CA TRP A 433 -14.79 -6.50 -11.03
C TRP A 433 -14.10 -7.58 -10.18
N HIS A 434 -13.90 -8.80 -10.69
CA HIS A 434 -12.97 -9.76 -10.07
C HIS A 434 -11.62 -9.68 -10.81
N PRO A 435 -10.46 -9.44 -10.17
CA PRO A 435 -9.21 -9.29 -10.90
C PRO A 435 -8.75 -10.55 -11.63
N ILE A 436 -9.05 -11.72 -11.07
CA ILE A 436 -9.17 -12.98 -11.82
C ILE A 436 -10.65 -13.31 -11.95
N ASN A 437 -11.18 -13.31 -13.18
CA ASN A 437 -12.60 -13.60 -13.45
C ASN A 437 -13.03 -14.97 -12.88
N SER A 438 -14.23 -15.01 -12.30
CA SER A 438 -14.78 -16.21 -11.67
C SER A 438 -15.48 -17.15 -12.66
N SER A 439 -15.70 -18.41 -12.26
CA SER A 439 -16.37 -19.42 -13.10
C SER A 439 -17.85 -19.13 -13.37
N ALA A 440 -18.45 -18.18 -12.66
CA ALA A 440 -19.77 -17.62 -12.96
C ALA A 440 -19.81 -16.82 -14.28
N CYS A 441 -18.65 -16.49 -14.85
CA CYS A 441 -18.51 -15.66 -16.04
C CYS A 441 -18.53 -16.43 -17.37
N GLY A 442 -18.74 -17.75 -17.32
CA GLY A 442 -18.76 -18.62 -18.50
C GLY A 442 -17.36 -18.99 -19.00
N SER A 443 -17.28 -20.09 -19.76
CA SER A 443 -16.01 -20.73 -20.16
C SER A 443 -15.06 -19.87 -21.00
N GLU A 444 -15.58 -18.80 -21.62
CA GLU A 444 -14.82 -17.85 -22.43
C GLU A 444 -14.09 -16.79 -21.59
N MET A 445 -14.68 -16.37 -20.45
CA MET A 445 -14.12 -15.33 -19.58
C MET A 445 -13.54 -15.86 -18.26
N ASP A 446 -13.90 -17.07 -17.84
CA ASP A 446 -13.41 -17.71 -16.61
C ASP A 446 -11.88 -17.87 -16.61
N GLY A 447 -11.23 -17.28 -15.61
CA GLY A 447 -9.77 -17.27 -15.42
C GLY A 447 -9.04 -16.06 -15.99
N ILE A 448 -9.69 -15.14 -16.71
CA ILE A 448 -9.02 -13.94 -17.24
C ILE A 448 -8.42 -13.09 -16.11
N VAL A 449 -7.13 -12.75 -16.24
CA VAL A 449 -6.46 -11.71 -15.45
C VAL A 449 -6.80 -10.35 -16.05
N VAL A 450 -7.77 -9.65 -15.45
CA VAL A 450 -8.48 -8.54 -16.10
C VAL A 450 -7.59 -7.34 -16.41
N GLU A 451 -6.76 -6.89 -15.46
CA GLU A 451 -5.90 -5.71 -15.66
C GLU A 451 -4.86 -5.92 -16.77
N ASP A 452 -4.31 -7.13 -16.89
CA ASP A 452 -3.22 -7.41 -17.82
C ASP A 452 -3.71 -7.84 -19.22
N ILE A 453 -4.87 -8.50 -19.31
CA ILE A 453 -5.56 -8.73 -20.60
C ILE A 453 -6.19 -7.43 -21.12
N GLY A 454 -6.61 -6.51 -20.24
CA GLY A 454 -7.16 -5.21 -20.62
C GLY A 454 -6.22 -4.33 -21.45
N ARG A 455 -4.90 -4.54 -21.34
CA ARG A 455 -3.86 -3.87 -22.13
C ARG A 455 -4.08 -4.00 -23.65
N SER A 456 -4.90 -4.96 -24.09
CA SER A 456 -5.31 -5.23 -25.47
C SER A 456 -6.26 -4.19 -26.05
N LYS A 457 -6.99 -3.44 -25.21
CA LYS A 457 -7.93 -2.37 -25.60
C LYS A 457 -9.00 -2.86 -26.59
N GLY A 458 -9.75 -3.87 -26.17
CA GLY A 458 -10.82 -4.51 -26.96
C GLY A 458 -10.38 -5.35 -28.16
N ALA A 459 -9.08 -5.44 -28.46
CA ALA A 459 -8.56 -6.41 -29.43
C ALA A 459 -8.51 -7.82 -28.81
N TYR A 460 -8.62 -8.87 -29.61
CA TYR A 460 -8.37 -10.23 -29.11
C TYR A 460 -6.94 -10.33 -28.54
N PRO A 461 -6.73 -10.95 -27.37
CA PRO A 461 -5.43 -10.95 -26.72
C PRO A 461 -4.46 -11.89 -27.45
N ASP A 462 -3.57 -11.29 -28.23
CA ASP A 462 -2.41 -11.97 -28.81
C ASP A 462 -1.26 -12.13 -27.78
N TRP A 463 -0.23 -12.89 -28.17
CA TRP A 463 1.00 -13.11 -27.40
C TRP A 463 1.76 -11.82 -27.04
N ASP A 464 1.51 -10.72 -27.76
CA ASP A 464 2.37 -9.54 -27.71
C ASP A 464 2.28 -8.75 -26.39
N ALA A 465 2.98 -7.61 -26.32
CA ALA A 465 3.08 -6.76 -25.13
C ALA A 465 1.77 -6.02 -24.79
N LYS A 466 0.61 -6.61 -25.10
CA LYS A 466 -0.73 -6.10 -24.80
C LYS A 466 -1.67 -7.14 -24.16
N GLY A 467 -1.19 -8.31 -23.74
CA GLY A 467 -2.10 -9.31 -23.16
C GLY A 467 -1.42 -10.50 -22.50
N ILE A 468 -1.35 -11.61 -23.23
CA ILE A 468 -1.03 -12.93 -22.66
C ILE A 468 0.31 -12.96 -21.91
N SER A 469 1.33 -12.27 -22.43
CA SER A 469 2.65 -12.13 -21.79
C SER A 469 2.56 -11.53 -20.37
N TYR A 470 1.78 -10.46 -20.17
CA TYR A 470 1.60 -9.85 -18.86
C TYR A 470 0.74 -10.70 -17.91
N ALA A 471 -0.22 -11.48 -18.43
CA ALA A 471 -0.96 -12.44 -17.61
C ALA A 471 -0.03 -13.53 -17.05
N TYR A 472 0.95 -14.02 -17.84
CA TYR A 472 2.02 -14.88 -17.33
C TYR A 472 2.92 -14.18 -16.31
N GLU A 473 3.26 -12.89 -16.49
CA GLU A 473 4.02 -12.14 -15.48
C GLU A 473 3.25 -12.00 -14.15
N THR A 474 1.93 -11.76 -14.18
CA THR A 474 1.07 -11.80 -12.97
C THR A 474 1.10 -13.17 -12.30
N LEU A 475 0.93 -14.26 -13.07
CA LEU A 475 1.00 -15.60 -12.50
C LEU A 475 2.39 -15.91 -11.91
N SER A 476 3.48 -15.34 -12.44
CA SER A 476 4.82 -15.47 -11.86
C SER A 476 4.96 -14.88 -10.46
N GLY A 477 4.22 -13.81 -10.14
CA GLY A 477 4.13 -13.31 -8.77
C GLY A 477 3.22 -14.19 -7.91
N LEU A 478 1.98 -14.41 -8.35
CA LEU A 478 0.97 -15.06 -7.53
C LEU A 478 1.22 -16.56 -7.27
N TYR A 479 1.84 -17.29 -8.19
CA TYR A 479 2.24 -18.69 -7.93
C TYR A 479 3.38 -18.78 -6.91
N LEU A 480 4.36 -17.86 -6.94
CA LEU A 480 5.42 -17.84 -5.93
C LEU A 480 4.85 -17.51 -4.54
N ALA A 481 3.98 -16.51 -4.45
CA ALA A 481 3.24 -16.21 -3.23
C ALA A 481 2.41 -17.41 -2.74
N ALA A 482 1.75 -18.13 -3.64
CA ALA A 482 0.97 -19.32 -3.30
C ALA A 482 1.86 -20.47 -2.79
N ILE A 483 3.04 -20.72 -3.37
CA ILE A 483 4.00 -21.71 -2.84
C ILE A 483 4.39 -21.35 -1.40
N LEU A 484 4.80 -20.10 -1.15
CA LEU A 484 5.26 -19.66 0.17
C LEU A 484 4.15 -19.77 1.24
N LEU A 485 2.91 -19.44 0.88
CA LEU A 485 1.74 -19.56 1.77
C LEU A 485 1.34 -21.00 2.02
N GLU A 486 1.27 -21.85 0.99
CA GLU A 486 0.98 -23.29 1.11
C GLU A 486 2.07 -24.00 1.95
N ARG A 487 3.31 -23.51 1.88
CA ARG A 487 4.42 -23.95 2.72
C ARG A 487 4.31 -23.49 4.18
N HIS A 488 3.67 -22.35 4.45
CA HIS A 488 3.34 -21.84 5.78
C HIS A 488 2.05 -22.44 6.37
N GLY A 489 1.16 -23.01 5.54
CA GLY A 489 -0.07 -23.68 5.94
C GLY A 489 -1.37 -23.00 5.49
N GLU A 490 -1.29 -21.87 4.78
CA GLU A 490 -2.42 -21.19 4.14
C GLU A 490 -2.69 -21.82 2.76
N PRO A 491 -3.89 -22.37 2.48
CA PRO A 491 -4.13 -23.24 1.31
C PRO A 491 -4.35 -22.44 0.01
N ALA A 492 -3.35 -21.62 -0.36
CA ALA A 492 -3.45 -20.56 -1.36
C ALA A 492 -3.78 -21.07 -2.78
N PHE A 493 -3.41 -22.30 -3.12
CA PHE A 493 -3.78 -22.89 -4.42
C PHE A 493 -5.29 -23.19 -4.53
N SER A 494 -5.99 -23.38 -3.40
CA SER A 494 -7.45 -23.64 -3.39
C SER A 494 -8.31 -22.37 -3.53
N TRP A 495 -7.74 -21.19 -3.24
CA TRP A 495 -8.50 -19.96 -3.03
C TRP A 495 -9.32 -19.52 -4.24
N SER A 496 -10.47 -18.90 -3.93
CA SER A 496 -11.43 -18.37 -4.89
C SER A 496 -11.77 -19.37 -6.01
N ASN A 497 -11.98 -20.64 -5.64
CA ASN A 497 -12.28 -21.78 -6.52
C ASN A 497 -11.14 -22.12 -7.50
N GLU A 498 -9.93 -22.32 -6.97
CA GLU A 498 -8.69 -22.58 -7.72
C GLU A 498 -8.33 -21.47 -8.73
N ALA A 499 -8.34 -20.19 -8.31
CA ALA A 499 -8.19 -19.04 -9.21
C ALA A 499 -6.97 -19.10 -10.14
N LEU A 500 -5.80 -19.48 -9.61
CA LEU A 500 -4.56 -19.58 -10.38
C LEU A 500 -4.58 -20.74 -11.39
N LYS A 501 -5.34 -21.81 -11.12
CA LYS A 501 -5.61 -22.94 -12.04
C LYS A 501 -6.49 -22.51 -13.20
N ARG A 502 -7.60 -21.81 -12.91
CA ARG A 502 -8.52 -21.32 -13.95
C ARG A 502 -7.81 -20.33 -14.86
N ALA A 503 -6.94 -19.48 -14.30
CA ALA A 503 -6.13 -18.54 -15.07
C ALA A 503 -5.13 -19.22 -16.02
N ILE A 504 -4.28 -20.13 -15.54
CA ILE A 504 -3.33 -20.84 -16.43
C ILE A 504 -4.07 -21.69 -17.48
N LEU A 505 -5.21 -22.30 -17.12
CA LEU A 505 -6.05 -23.02 -18.08
C LEU A 505 -6.71 -22.09 -19.10
N TRP A 506 -7.08 -20.86 -18.74
CA TRP A 506 -7.60 -19.87 -19.70
C TRP A 506 -6.51 -19.43 -20.66
N ILE A 507 -5.30 -19.14 -20.16
CA ILE A 507 -4.16 -18.73 -21.00
C ILE A 507 -3.78 -19.86 -21.97
N ASN A 508 -3.69 -21.10 -21.49
CA ASN A 508 -3.37 -22.25 -22.34
C ASN A 508 -4.45 -22.52 -23.42
N ARG A 509 -5.73 -22.20 -23.16
CA ARG A 509 -6.81 -22.29 -24.16
C ARG A 509 -6.63 -21.33 -25.34
N GLN A 510 -5.82 -20.27 -25.23
CA GLN A 510 -5.55 -19.35 -26.35
C GLN A 510 -4.64 -19.96 -27.44
N GLY A 511 -4.12 -21.19 -27.23
CA GLY A 511 -3.36 -21.93 -28.24
C GLY A 511 -1.92 -21.44 -28.45
N GLN A 512 -1.44 -20.53 -27.60
CA GLN A 512 -0.15 -19.85 -27.74
C GLN A 512 0.81 -20.23 -26.58
N ILE A 513 1.42 -21.42 -26.68
CA ILE A 513 2.74 -21.67 -26.07
C ILE A 513 3.77 -21.35 -27.16
N PRO A 514 4.57 -20.27 -27.05
CA PRO A 514 5.35 -19.80 -28.18
C PRO A 514 6.54 -20.69 -28.55
N SER A 515 6.89 -20.64 -29.83
CA SER A 515 8.27 -20.77 -30.26
C SER A 515 9.07 -19.53 -29.81
N ILE A 516 9.52 -19.55 -28.56
CA ILE A 516 10.68 -18.84 -27.97
C ILE A 516 11.06 -17.50 -28.64
N ASN A 517 10.77 -16.38 -27.96
CA ASN A 517 11.78 -15.36 -27.59
C ASN A 517 11.15 -14.18 -26.82
N ASN A 518 11.47 -14.06 -25.52
CA ASN A 518 12.02 -12.85 -24.87
C ASN A 518 11.89 -12.92 -23.34
N TYR A 519 10.75 -13.41 -22.85
CA TYR A 519 10.34 -13.34 -21.45
C TYR A 519 10.78 -14.58 -20.65
N GLU A 520 10.51 -15.79 -21.17
CA GLU A 520 10.85 -17.13 -20.66
C GLU A 520 10.33 -17.50 -19.25
N CYS A 521 9.90 -16.54 -18.43
CA CYS A 521 9.26 -16.79 -17.13
C CYS A 521 7.96 -17.58 -17.26
N GLU A 522 7.26 -17.47 -18.39
CA GLU A 522 6.08 -18.29 -18.74
C GLU A 522 6.34 -19.80 -18.61
N ARG A 523 7.55 -20.28 -18.92
CA ARG A 523 7.89 -21.71 -18.81
C ARG A 523 7.89 -22.19 -17.36
N HIS A 524 8.32 -21.35 -16.42
CA HIS A 524 8.35 -21.71 -15.00
C HIS A 524 6.93 -22.00 -14.46
N ILE A 525 5.93 -21.23 -14.92
CA ILE A 525 4.54 -21.34 -14.42
C ILE A 525 3.91 -22.68 -14.79
N ILE A 526 4.26 -23.23 -15.95
CA ILE A 526 3.68 -24.50 -16.44
C ILE A 526 4.11 -25.68 -15.56
N TRP A 527 5.38 -25.72 -15.11
CA TRP A 527 5.87 -26.74 -14.17
C TRP A 527 5.12 -26.67 -12.83
N ILE A 528 5.04 -25.48 -12.22
CA ILE A 528 4.32 -25.29 -10.95
C ILE A 528 2.83 -25.65 -11.10
N ALA A 529 2.19 -25.27 -12.21
CA ALA A 529 0.79 -25.57 -12.48
C ALA A 529 0.53 -27.07 -12.68
N ASN A 530 1.44 -27.80 -13.33
CA ASN A 530 1.36 -29.26 -13.44
C ASN A 530 1.49 -29.92 -12.07
N HIS A 531 2.50 -29.54 -11.28
CA HIS A 531 2.80 -30.12 -9.97
C HIS A 531 1.68 -29.89 -8.95
N PHE A 532 1.26 -28.64 -8.71
CA PHE A 532 0.32 -28.30 -7.64
C PHE A 532 -1.16 -28.60 -7.98
N TYR A 533 -1.52 -28.73 -9.27
CA TYR A 533 -2.91 -29.01 -9.68
C TYR A 533 -3.10 -30.36 -10.39
N GLY A 534 -2.05 -31.18 -10.54
CA GLY A 534 -2.09 -32.45 -11.26
C GLY A 534 -2.42 -32.29 -12.75
N LEU A 535 -2.00 -31.17 -13.36
CA LEU A 535 -2.22 -30.90 -14.78
C LEU A 535 -1.14 -31.56 -15.66
N ASN A 536 -1.43 -31.67 -16.95
CA ASN A 536 -0.51 -32.17 -17.97
C ASN A 536 -0.43 -31.16 -19.13
N LEU A 537 -0.02 -29.93 -18.80
CA LEU A 537 0.24 -28.86 -19.75
C LEU A 537 1.64 -29.04 -20.37
N PRO A 538 1.85 -28.76 -21.68
CA PRO A 538 3.15 -28.98 -22.32
C PRO A 538 4.27 -28.12 -21.75
N THR A 539 5.25 -28.75 -21.11
CA THR A 539 6.42 -28.07 -20.53
C THR A 539 7.53 -27.83 -21.54
N GLN A 540 8.43 -26.91 -21.20
CA GLN A 540 9.73 -26.69 -21.83
C GLN A 540 10.78 -26.43 -20.73
N PRO A 541 12.06 -26.76 -20.94
CA PRO A 541 13.13 -26.36 -20.02
C PRO A 541 13.16 -24.83 -19.84
N PRO A 542 13.00 -24.33 -18.60
CA PRO A 542 13.04 -22.91 -18.31
C PRO A 542 14.49 -22.42 -18.13
N SER A 543 14.68 -21.11 -18.23
CA SER A 543 16.04 -20.52 -18.25
C SER A 543 16.12 -19.15 -17.57
N ARG A 544 15.16 -18.25 -17.81
CA ARG A 544 15.13 -16.93 -17.16
C ARG A 544 14.05 -16.88 -16.09
N GLY A 545 14.45 -17.16 -14.87
CA GLY A 545 13.63 -16.90 -13.69
C GLY A 545 13.48 -15.40 -13.40
N ARG A 546 12.38 -15.05 -12.71
CA ARG A 546 12.14 -13.75 -12.08
C ARG A 546 11.49 -14.02 -10.72
N GLY A 547 12.19 -13.76 -9.64
CA GLY A 547 11.79 -14.12 -8.27
C GLY A 547 11.92 -15.61 -7.95
N LEU A 548 11.51 -16.49 -8.88
CA LEU A 548 11.69 -17.94 -8.82
C LEU A 548 12.40 -18.45 -10.09
N ALA A 549 13.15 -19.55 -9.95
CA ALA A 549 13.90 -20.24 -11.01
C ALA A 549 13.91 -21.76 -10.74
N PHE A 550 14.46 -22.55 -11.68
CA PHE A 550 14.67 -24.02 -11.58
C PHE A 550 13.41 -24.84 -11.21
N THR A 551 12.22 -24.41 -11.62
CA THR A 551 10.95 -25.07 -11.32
C THR A 551 10.79 -26.44 -11.96
N ASP A 552 11.52 -26.70 -13.04
CA ASP A 552 11.70 -28.01 -13.68
C ASP A 552 12.44 -29.01 -12.79
N TRP A 553 13.37 -28.52 -11.97
CA TRP A 553 14.07 -29.32 -10.97
C TRP A 553 13.31 -29.40 -9.64
N LEU A 554 12.72 -28.29 -9.19
CA LEU A 554 11.99 -28.20 -7.92
C LEU A 554 10.62 -28.90 -7.96
N PHE A 555 9.94 -28.84 -9.11
CA PHE A 555 8.55 -29.28 -9.30
C PHE A 555 8.40 -30.13 -10.59
N PRO A 556 9.11 -31.28 -10.69
CA PRO A 556 9.03 -32.19 -11.83
C PRO A 556 7.68 -32.92 -11.95
#